data_AF-A0A6S7DGL7-F1
#
_entry.id   AF-A0A6S7DGL7-F1
#
_cell.length_a   1.000
_cell.length_b   1.000
_cell.length_c   1.000
_cell.angle_alpha   90.00
_cell.angle_beta   90.00
_cell.angle_gamma   90.00
#
_symmetry.space_group_name_H-M   'P 1'
#
loop_
_entity.id
_entity.type
_entity.pdbx_description
1 polymer ?
#
loop_
_entity_poly.entity_id
_entity_poly.type
_entity_poly.pdbx_seq_one_letter_code
_entity_poly.pdbx_strand_id
1 'polypeptide(L)' 'MSGENWSWDAEDASESIVIARVDAVAVYQNTNGDLVIRQQHPLGDDDAVVIVPRAHVPALLQGIKTEMDLV' A
#
# COMPACT_ATOMS: atom_id res chain seq x y z
N MET A 1 22.52 19.73 -20.14
CA MET A 1 21.66 19.35 -19.00
C MET A 1 20.22 19.50 -19.44
N SER A 2 19.69 18.50 -20.15
CA SER A 2 18.27 18.45 -20.50
C SER A 2 17.56 17.77 -19.33
N GLY A 3 16.87 18.57 -18.51
CA GLY A 3 15.95 18.05 -17.51
C GLY A 3 14.90 17.23 -18.24
N GLU A 4 14.89 15.94 -17.98
CA GLU A 4 13.93 15.00 -18.55
C GLU A 4 12.52 15.46 -18.20
N ASN A 5 11.68 15.52 -19.23
CA ASN A 5 10.27 15.88 -19.15
C ASN A 5 9.50 14.74 -18.49
N TRP A 6 9.78 14.51 -17.21
CA TRP A 6 9.12 13.49 -16.42
C TRP A 6 7.78 14.04 -15.92
N SER A 7 6.70 13.39 -16.34
CA SER A 7 5.31 13.73 -16.00
C SER A 7 4.66 12.57 -15.28
N TRP A 8 4.01 12.86 -14.15
CA TRP A 8 3.27 11.88 -13.36
C TRP A 8 2.08 11.26 -14.09
N ASP A 9 1.54 11.97 -15.08
CA ASP A 9 0.34 11.59 -15.84
C ASP A 9 0.68 10.92 -17.18
N ALA A 10 1.96 10.63 -17.43
CA ALA A 10 2.37 9.98 -18.67
C ALA A 10 1.98 8.50 -18.65
N GLU A 11 1.48 7.99 -19.78
CA GLU A 11 1.02 6.60 -19.91
C GLU A 11 2.11 5.58 -19.54
N ASP A 12 3.38 5.90 -19.83
CA ASP A 12 4.57 5.10 -19.51
C ASP A 12 5.00 5.18 -18.04
N ALA A 13 4.56 6.20 -17.30
CA ALA A 13 4.79 6.28 -15.85
C ALA A 13 3.98 5.22 -15.10
N SER A 14 2.80 4.82 -15.62
CA SER A 14 1.94 3.82 -14.99
C SER A 14 2.58 2.43 -14.91
N GLU A 15 3.43 2.07 -15.88
CA GLU A 15 4.19 0.80 -15.88
C GLU A 15 5.40 0.82 -14.93
N SER A 16 5.84 2.01 -14.51
CA SER A 16 6.99 2.22 -13.62
C SER A 16 6.60 2.47 -12.16
N ILE A 17 5.32 2.74 -11.90
CA ILE A 17 4.79 3.00 -10.56
C ILE A 17 4.46 1.66 -9.88
N VAL A 18 5.42 1.15 -9.11
CA VAL A 18 5.27 -0.08 -8.29
C VAL A 18 4.31 0.13 -7.10
N ILE A 19 4.00 1.38 -6.77
CA ILE A 19 3.13 1.74 -5.64
C ILE A 19 2.15 2.81 -6.10
N ALA A 20 0.89 2.43 -6.31
CA ALA A 20 -0.18 3.39 -6.60
C ALA A 20 -0.17 4.50 -5.53
N ARG A 21 -0.29 5.75 -5.96
CA ARG A 21 -0.36 6.89 -5.03
C ARG A 21 -1.60 6.72 -4.15
N VAL A 22 -1.39 6.70 -2.84
CA VAL A 22 -2.45 6.69 -1.83
C VAL A 22 -2.36 7.99 -1.05
N ASP A 23 -3.50 8.63 -0.81
CA ASP A 23 -3.53 9.92 -0.10
C ASP A 23 -3.35 9.73 1.41
N ALA A 24 -3.81 8.59 1.93
CA ALA A 24 -3.67 8.21 3.33
C ALA A 24 -3.62 6.70 3.50
N VAL A 25 -2.86 6.24 4.50
CA VAL A 25 -2.87 4.85 4.97
C VAL A 25 -3.30 4.82 6.43
N ALA A 26 -4.34 4.04 6.73
CA ALA A 26 -4.84 3.83 8.08
C ALA A 26 -4.65 2.36 8.48
N VAL A 27 -4.08 2.13 9.66
CA VAL A 27 -3.91 0.80 10.25
C VAL A 27 -4.60 0.77 11.61
N TYR A 28 -5.57 -0.13 11.77
CA TYR A 28 -6.37 -0.21 12.99
C TYR A 28 -6.92 -1.62 13.23
N GLN A 29 -7.45 -1.85 14.43
CA GLN A 29 -8.18 -3.06 14.77
C GLN A 29 -9.68 -2.83 14.64
N ASN A 30 -10.39 -3.70 13.91
CA ASN A 30 -11.84 -3.63 13.84
C ASN A 30 -12.52 -4.24 15.09
N THR A 31 -13.85 -4.18 15.17
CA THR A 31 -14.63 -4.75 16.28
C THR A 31 -14.53 -6.26 16.42
N ASN A 32 -14.15 -6.96 15.35
CA ASN A 32 -13.93 -8.41 15.35
C ASN A 32 -12.51 -8.78 15.83
N GLY A 33 -11.66 -7.78 16.05
CA GLY A 33 -10.28 -7.97 16.49
C GLY A 33 -9.28 -8.18 15.35
N ASP A 34 -9.69 -8.01 14.09
CA ASP A 34 -8.83 -8.17 12.91
C ASP A 34 -8.00 -6.91 12.65
N LEU A 35 -6.82 -7.10 12.05
CA LEU A 35 -6.00 -5.99 11.57
C LEU A 35 -6.56 -5.53 10.22
N VAL A 36 -6.86 -4.23 10.12
CA VAL A 36 -7.33 -3.61 8.88
C VAL A 36 -6.31 -2.58 8.42
N ILE A 37 -5.94 -2.69 7.16
CA ILE A 37 -5.12 -1.71 6.44
C ILE A 37 -6.02 -1.11 5.36
N ARG A 38 -6.31 0.19 5.48
CA ARG A 38 -7.12 0.93 4.52
C ARG A 38 -6.25 1.96 3.83
N GLN A 39 -6.29 1.96 2.51
CA GLN A 39 -5.56 2.88 1.65
C GLN A 39 -6.57 3.76 0.91
N GLN A 40 -6.50 5.06 1.16
CA GLN A 40 -7.41 6.01 0.57
C GLN A 40 -7.02 6.28 -0.89
N HIS A 41 -7.96 6.11 -1.81
CA HIS A 41 -7.73 6.45 -3.21
C HIS A 41 -7.75 7.97 -3.42
N PRO A 42 -6.81 8.57 -4.17
CA PRO A 42 -6.74 10.02 -4.34
C PRO A 42 -7.95 10.66 -5.02
N LEU A 43 -8.67 9.89 -5.85
CA LEU A 43 -9.84 10.37 -6.58
C LEU A 43 -11.16 10.14 -5.83
N GLY A 44 -11.10 9.63 -4.59
CA GLY A 44 -12.29 9.35 -3.78
C GLY A 44 -13.09 8.13 -4.22
N ASP A 45 -12.51 7.27 -5.07
CA ASP A 45 -13.04 5.94 -5.39
C ASP A 45 -12.98 5.00 -4.17
N ASP A 46 -13.56 3.80 -4.31
CA ASP A 46 -13.55 2.77 -3.25
C ASP A 46 -12.13 2.53 -2.72
N ASP A 47 -11.95 2.76 -1.41
CA ASP A 47 -10.66 2.56 -0.76
C ASP A 47 -10.23 1.10 -0.81
N ALA A 48 -8.95 0.88 -1.09
CA ALA A 48 -8.38 -0.46 -0.99
C ALA A 48 -8.30 -0.86 0.49
N VAL A 49 -9.00 -1.94 0.85
CA VAL A 49 -9.04 -2.47 2.22
C VAL A 49 -8.48 -3.88 2.25
N VAL A 50 -7.42 -4.07 3.03
CA VAL A 50 -6.87 -5.38 3.35
C VAL A 50 -7.25 -5.71 4.79
N ILE A 51 -7.94 -6.83 4.97
CA ILE A 51 -8.33 -7.34 6.29
C ILE A 51 -7.52 -8.61 6.56
N VAL A 52 -6.80 -8.60 7.67
CA VAL A 52 -5.97 -9.72 8.11
C VAL A 52 -6.55 -10.26 9.41
N PRO A 53 -7.07 -11.51 9.41
CA PRO A 53 -7.58 -12.11 10.62
C PRO A 53 -6.51 -12.14 11.71
N ARG A 54 -6.90 -11.89 12.96
CA ARG A 54 -5.95 -11.79 14.10
C ARG A 54 -4.98 -12.96 14.18
N ALA A 55 -5.43 -14.18 13.87
CA ALA A 55 -4.62 -15.39 13.90
C ALA A 55 -3.45 -15.38 12.89
N HIS A 56 -3.57 -14.63 11.80
CA HIS A 56 -2.57 -14.56 10.72
C HIS A 56 -1.63 -13.36 10.83
N VAL A 57 -1.91 -12.40 11.72
CA VAL A 57 -1.06 -11.21 11.93
C VAL A 57 0.40 -11.58 12.25
N PRO A 58 0.70 -12.59 13.11
CA PRO A 58 2.10 -12.96 13.36
C PRO A 58 2.83 -13.46 12.10
N ALA A 59 2.16 -14.22 11.25
CA ALA A 59 2.74 -14.73 10.01
C ALA A 59 3.00 -13.61 9.00
N LEU A 60 2.09 -12.63 8.90
CA LEU A 60 2.28 -11.44 8.08
C LEU A 60 3.50 -10.64 8.53
N LEU A 61 3.61 -10.36 9.83
CA LEU A 61 4.74 -9.60 10.39
C LEU A 61 6.07 -10.33 10.17
N GLN A 62 6.07 -11.65 10.26
CA GLN A 62 7.26 -12.44 9.97
C GLN A 62 7.65 -12.34 8.49
N GLY A 63 6.69 -12.44 7.57
CA GLY A 63 6.95 -12.27 6.14
C GLY A 63 7.53 -10.89 5.80
N ILE A 64 6.97 -9.82 6.38
CA ILE A 64 7.48 -8.45 6.19
C ILE A 64 8.93 -8.33 6.72
N LYS A 65 9.22 -8.85 7.91
CA LYS A 65 10.58 -8.81 8.47
C LYS A 65 11.58 -9.54 7.58
N THR A 66 11.24 -10.74 7.13
CA THR A 66 12.10 -11.52 6.22
C THR A 66 12.40 -10.74 4.94
N GLU A 67 11.39 -10.09 4.34
CA GLU A 67 11.61 -9.27 3.14
C GLU A 67 12.49 -8.04 3.41
N MET A 68 12.31 -7.38 4.56
CA MET A 68 13.11 -6.22 4.96
C MET A 68 14.57 -6.56 5.29
N ASP A 69 14.81 -7.76 5.83
CA ASP A 69 16.16 -8.26 6.14
C ASP A 69 16.91 -8.76 4.87
N LEU A 70 16.19 -8.89 3.74
CA LEU A 70 16.75 -9.25 2.43
C LEU A 70 17.18 -8.04 1.58
N VAL A 71 17.13 -6.82 2.14
CA VAL A 71 17.56 -5.56 1.50
C VAL A 71 18.96 -5.15 1.91
#